data_AF-A0A0F9LDR4-F1
#
_entry.id   AF-A0A0F9LDR4-F1
#
_cell.length_a   1.000
_cell.length_b   1.000
_cell.length_c   1.000
_cell.angle_alpha   90.00
_cell.angle_beta   90.00
_cell.angle_gamma   90.00
#
_symmetry.space_group_name_H-M   'P 1'
#
loop_
_entity.id
_entity.type
_entity.pdbx_description
1 polymer ?
#
loop_
_entity_poly.entity_id
_entity_poly.type
_entity_poly.pdbx_seq_one_letter_code
_entity_poly.pdbx_strand_id
1 'polypeptide(L)' 'MTELEIMELVITDPACRTNFDDLHWTNIDQASLNSCFDRGLIRWNAGKLSLTPLGSSTCGGDRLTGASMGANEREV' A
#
# COMPACT_ATOMS: atom_id res chain seq x y z
N MET A 1 7.15 7.67 12.21
CA MET A 1 6.69 7.50 10.81
C MET A 1 5.18 7.70 10.80
N THR A 2 4.71 8.63 10.00
CA THR A 2 3.31 9.04 9.83
C THR A 2 2.59 8.13 8.82
N GLU A 3 1.27 8.25 8.74
CA GLU A 3 0.43 7.52 7.76
C GLU A 3 0.96 7.64 6.33
N LEU A 4 1.34 8.85 5.93
CA LEU A 4 1.82 9.15 4.58
C LEU A 4 3.17 8.48 4.30
N GLU A 5 4.10 8.51 5.27
CA GLU A 5 5.40 7.85 5.14
C GLU A 5 5.26 6.32 5.06
N ILE A 6 4.32 5.73 5.82
CA ILE A 6 4.01 4.29 5.75
C ILE A 6 3.52 3.95 4.34
N MET A 7 2.62 4.75 3.79
CA MET A 7 2.08 4.53 2.46
C MET A 7 3.14 4.72 1.37
N GLU A 8 3.99 5.75 1.46
CA GLU A 8 5.11 5.95 0.53
C GLU A 8 6.09 4.78 0.55
N LEU A 9 6.37 4.21 1.73
CA LEU A 9 7.23 3.03 1.86
C LEU A 9 6.62 1.81 1.14
N VAL A 10 5.28 1.68 1.13
CA VAL A 10 4.57 0.59 0.44
C VAL A 10 4.43 0.84 -1.06
N ILE A 11 4.32 2.10 -1.50
CA ILE A 11 4.27 2.47 -2.94
C ILE A 11 5.63 2.31 -3.60
N THR A 12 6.70 2.66 -2.88
CA THR A 12 8.08 2.61 -3.43
C THR A 12 8.54 1.18 -3.67
N ASP A 13 7.94 0.21 -2.99
CA ASP A 13 8.13 -1.19 -3.33
C ASP A 13 7.45 -1.49 -4.68
N PRO A 14 8.20 -1.94 -5.70
CA PRO A 14 7.67 -2.17 -7.05
C PRO A 14 6.62 -3.27 -7.12
N ALA A 15 6.50 -4.11 -6.08
CA ALA A 15 5.43 -5.11 -5.97
C ALA A 15 4.25 -4.62 -5.11
N CYS A 16 4.26 -3.37 -4.65
CA CYS A 16 3.33 -2.82 -3.65
C CYS A 16 3.24 -3.72 -2.39
N ARG A 17 4.36 -4.36 -2.02
CA ARG A 17 4.49 -5.37 -0.96
C ARG A 17 5.73 -5.08 -0.14
N THR A 18 5.60 -4.24 0.87
CA THR A 18 6.73 -3.93 1.73
C THR A 18 6.88 -4.94 2.85
N ASN A 19 8.11 -5.42 2.96
CA ASN A 19 8.55 -6.15 4.12
C ASN A 19 9.01 -5.13 5.15
N PHE A 20 8.15 -4.83 6.12
CA PHE A 20 8.57 -4.05 7.28
C PHE A 20 9.47 -4.97 8.12
N ASP A 21 10.77 -4.67 8.16
CA ASP A 21 11.71 -5.29 9.10
C ASP A 21 11.64 -4.60 10.48
N ASP A 22 12.37 -5.12 11.46
CA ASP A 22 12.39 -4.60 12.83
C ASP A 22 12.72 -3.09 12.91
N LEU A 23 13.52 -2.56 11.97
CA LEU A 23 13.90 -1.16 11.94
C LEU A 23 12.75 -0.27 11.47
N HIS A 24 11.95 -0.73 10.50
CA HIS A 24 10.77 0.02 10.07
C HIS A 24 9.65 -0.08 11.11
N TRP A 25 9.47 -1.24 11.76
CA TRP A 25 8.50 -1.43 12.83
C TRP A 25 8.76 -0.55 14.05
N THR A 26 10.02 -0.35 14.44
CA THR A 26 10.38 0.51 15.58
C THR A 26 10.14 1.99 15.32
N ASN A 27 10.14 2.42 14.06
CA ASN A 27 9.92 3.81 13.68
C ASN A 27 8.47 4.10 13.28
N ILE A 28 7.62 3.08 13.15
CA ILE A 28 6.20 3.23 12.88
C ILE A 28 5.47 3.74 14.11
N ASP A 29 4.68 4.80 13.93
CA ASP A 29 3.66 5.15 14.89
C ASP A 29 2.49 4.16 14.77
N GLN A 30 2.24 3.40 15.85
CA GLN A 30 1.22 2.36 15.85
C GLN A 30 -0.18 2.90 15.57
N ALA A 31 -0.47 4.14 15.99
CA ALA A 31 -1.75 4.79 15.74
C ALA A 31 -1.94 5.09 14.24
N SER A 32 -0.89 5.57 13.58
CA SER A 32 -0.86 5.81 12.13
C SER A 32 -1.02 4.50 11.34
N LEU A 33 -0.36 3.42 11.77
CA LEU A 33 -0.52 2.11 11.13
C LEU A 33 -1.94 1.57 11.31
N ASN A 34 -2.50 1.66 12.52
CA ASN A 34 -3.88 1.25 12.78
C ASN A 34 -4.87 2.08 11.97
N SER A 35 -4.64 3.39 11.81
CA SER A 35 -5.43 4.26 10.93
C SER A 35 -5.42 3.76 9.49
N CYS A 36 -4.25 3.39 8.95
CA CYS A 36 -4.16 2.80 7.61
C CYS A 36 -4.97 1.50 7.48
N PHE A 37 -4.97 0.65 8.50
CA PHE A 37 -5.75 -0.59 8.52
C PHE A 37 -7.25 -0.33 8.63
N ASP A 38 -7.66 0.54 9.54
CA ASP A 38 -9.06 0.90 9.79
C ASP A 38 -9.70 1.54 8.55
N ARG A 39 -8.95 2.41 7.88
CA ARG A 39 -9.34 3.04 6.61
C ARG A 39 -9.22 2.11 5.41
N GLY A 40 -8.71 0.89 5.60
CA GLY A 40 -8.55 -0.12 4.55
C GLY A 40 -7.55 0.27 3.46
N LEU A 41 -6.54 1.08 3.77
CA LEU A 41 -5.51 1.55 2.83
C LEU A 41 -4.41 0.50 2.63
N ILE A 42 -4.13 -0.29 3.66
CA ILE A 42 -3.14 -1.37 3.64
C ILE A 42 -3.73 -2.67 4.19
N ARG A 43 -3.16 -3.80 3.80
CA ARG A 43 -3.55 -5.12 4.28
C ARG A 43 -2.35 -6.05 4.44
N TRP A 44 -2.49 -7.07 5.27
CA TRP A 44 -1.53 -8.17 5.31
C TRP A 44 -1.73 -9.14 4.14
N ASN A 45 -0.64 -9.46 3.44
CA ASN A 45 -0.61 -10.44 2.36
C ASN A 45 0.67 -11.29 2.46
N ALA A 46 0.51 -12.58 2.76
CA ALA A 46 1.62 -13.55 2.80
C ALA A 46 2.83 -13.09 3.64
N GLY A 47 2.58 -12.52 4.82
CA GLY A 47 3.63 -12.03 5.72
C GLY A 47 4.26 -10.70 5.30
N LYS A 48 3.67 -9.98 4.34
CA LYS A 48 4.07 -8.64 3.94
C LYS A 48 2.89 -7.68 4.02
N LEU A 49 3.18 -6.40 4.19
CA LEU A 49 2.19 -5.34 4.11
C LEU A 49 2.00 -4.94 2.65
N SER A 50 0.76 -4.85 2.20
CA SER A 50 0.44 -4.47 0.82
C SER A 50 -0.59 -3.35 0.79
N LEU A 51 -0.45 -2.45 -0.19
CA LEU A 51 -1.47 -1.43 -0.44
C LEU A 51 -2.72 -2.08 -1.01
N THR A 52 -3.86 -1.57 -0.59
CA THR A 52 -5.14 -1.85 -1.24
C THR A 52 -5.33 -0.90 -2.42
N PRO A 53 -6.26 -1.20 -3.34
CA PRO A 53 -6.62 -0.27 -4.41
C PRO A 53 -7.02 1.12 -3.88
N LEU A 54 -7.69 1.17 -2.73
CA LEU A 54 -8.07 2.42 -2.05
C LEU A 54 -6.84 3.19 -1.56
N GLY A 55 -5.88 2.50 -0.94
CA GLY A 55 -4.60 3.08 -0.52
C GLY A 55 -3.81 3.64 -1.70
N SER A 56 -3.72 2.88 -2.80
CA SER A 56 -3.07 3.34 -4.03
C SER A 56 -3.75 4.60 -4.58
N SER A 57 -5.08 4.66 -4.64
CA SER A 57 -5.79 5.87 -5.10
C SER A 57 -5.57 7.08 -4.18
N THR A 58 -5.45 6.87 -2.87
CA THR A 58 -5.33 7.94 -1.86
C THR A 58 -3.95 8.61 -1.85
N CYS A 59 -2.88 7.87 -2.18
CA CYS A 59 -1.50 8.37 -2.14
C CYS A 59 -0.84 8.55 -3.52
N GLY A 60 -1.63 8.62 -4.59
CA GLY A 60 -1.12 8.91 -5.93
C GLY A 60 -1.27 7.73 -6.88
N GLY A 61 -2.52 7.25 -7.05
CA GLY A 61 -2.88 6.19 -7.99
C GLY A 61 -2.44 6.46 -9.43
N ASP A 62 -2.01 7.68 -9.75
CA ASP A 62 -1.42 8.09 -11.01
C ASP A 62 0.00 7.54 -11.27
N ARG A 63 0.74 7.10 -10.23
CA ARG A 63 2.08 6.50 -10.40
C ARG A 63 2.06 4.97 -10.54
N LEU A 64 0.95 4.31 -10.21
CA LEU A 64 0.78 2.85 -10.25
C LEU A 64 -0.20 2.38 -11.34
N THR A 65 -0.90 3.29 -12.03
CA THR A 65 -1.75 2.98 -13.21
C THR A 65 -0.99 2.53 -14.45
N GLY A 66 0.33 2.37 -14.38
CA GLY A 66 1.10 1.58 -15.35
C GLY A 66 0.86 0.06 -15.26
N ALA A 67 0.21 -0.44 -14.19
CA ALA A 67 0.09 -1.88 -13.95
C ALA A 67 -1.33 -2.32 -13.55
N SER A 68 -2.41 -1.75 -14.12
CA SER A 68 -3.77 -2.31 -14.03
C SER A 68 -4.75 -1.67 -15.05
N MET A 69 -4.37 -1.49 -16.32
CA MET A 69 -5.35 -1.51 -17.42
C MET A 69 -5.39 -2.91 -18.02
N GLY A 70 -5.77 -3.87 -17.18
CA GLY A 70 -6.28 -5.18 -17.59
C GLY A 70 -7.78 -5.20 -17.34
N ALA A 71 -8.50 -4.20 -17.86
CA ALA A 71 -9.94 -4.32 -18.00
C ALA A 71 -10.18 -5.22 -19.20
N ASN A 72 -10.50 -6.47 -18.89
CA ASN A 72 -11.02 -7.46 -19.81
C ASN A 72 -12.29 -6.91 -20.48
N GLU A 73 -12.19 -6.34 -21.68
CA GLU A 73 -13.33 -6.24 -22.60
C GLU A 73 -13.38 -7.52 -23.44
N ARG A 74 -14.17 -8.46 -22.94
CA ARG A 74 -14.70 -9.61 -23.67
C ARG A 74 -15.55 -9.12 -24.84
N GLU A 75 -15.33 -9.75 -25.99
CA GLU A 75 -16.33 -10.13 -27.01
C GLU A 75 -17.12 -8.99 -27.69
N VAL A 76 -16.74 -8.62 -28.92
CA VAL A 76 -17.44 -8.92 -30.19
C VAL A 76 -16.53 -8.67 -31.40
#